data_AF-A0A813D6I0-F1
#
_entry.id   AF-A0A813D6I0-F1
#
_cell.length_a   1.000
_cell.length_b   1.000
_cell.length_c   1.000
_cell.angle_alpha   90.00
_cell.angle_beta   90.00
_cell.angle_gamma   90.00
#
_symmetry.space_group_name_H-M   'P 1'
#
loop_
_entity.id
_entity.type
_entity.pdbx_description
1 polymer ?
#
loop_
_entity_poly.entity_id
_entity_poly.type
_entity_poly.pdbx_seq_one_letter_code
_entity_poly.pdbx_strand_id
1 'polypeptide(L)'
;VVGTAFKRHYLFLLEPVQGAAFVSLSPERLCKVQGRDLWTEAVAGTWAITEFEKIGEAALLASSAKNNSEHQHVVDYITRLLENVSNHIKVCDTHILKL
;
A
#
# COMPACT_ATOMS: atom_id res chain seq x y z
N VAL A 1 -19.85 -6.51 16.77
CA VAL A 1 -19.87 -5.15 16.20
C VAL A 1 -18.50 -4.90 15.57
N VAL A 2 -18.31 -5.29 14.30
CA VAL A 2 -17.16 -4.79 13.53
C VAL A 2 -17.72 -3.65 12.70
N GLY A 3 -17.51 -2.44 13.19
CA GLY A 3 -17.95 -1.22 12.51
C GLY A 3 -17.39 -1.18 11.10
N THR A 4 -18.13 -0.53 10.21
CA THR A 4 -17.88 -0.38 8.77
C THR A 4 -16.59 0.38 8.41
N ALA A 5 -15.69 0.63 9.37
CA ALA A 5 -14.55 1.54 9.29
C ALA A 5 -13.26 0.92 8.71
N PHE A 6 -13.16 -0.39 8.52
CA PHE A 6 -11.88 -1.05 8.17
C PHE A 6 -11.88 -1.82 6.85
N LYS A 7 -12.75 -1.47 5.90
CA LYS A 7 -12.97 -2.24 4.65
C LYS A 7 -11.72 -2.44 3.76
N ARG A 8 -10.64 -1.69 3.98
CA ARG A 8 -9.40 -1.73 3.19
C ARG A 8 -8.16 -2.12 4.00
N HIS A 9 -8.34 -2.75 5.16
CA HIS A 9 -7.25 -3.20 6.02
C HIS A 9 -7.20 -4.72 6.13
N TYR A 10 -6.00 -5.26 6.25
CA TYR A 10 -5.72 -6.60 6.73
C TYR A 10 -5.70 -6.58 8.26
N LEU A 11 -6.60 -7.33 8.88
CA LEU A 11 -6.60 -7.57 10.32
C LEU A 11 -5.72 -8.78 10.63
N PHE A 12 -4.66 -8.56 11.41
CA PHE A 12 -3.86 -9.62 12.00
C PHE A 12 -4.02 -9.62 13.51
N LEU A 13 -4.31 -10.79 14.07
CA LEU A 13 -4.37 -11.01 15.51
C LEU A 13 -3.55 -12.27 15.81
N LEU A 14 -2.55 -12.14 16.66
CA LEU A 14 -1.71 -13.24 17.11
C LEU A 14 -1.52 -13.14 18.61
N GLU A 15 -1.97 -14.15 19.36
CA GLU A 15 -1.69 -14.30 20.79
C GLU A 15 -0.69 -15.45 20.96
N PRO A 16 0.63 -15.19 20.94
CA PRO A 16 1.63 -16.25 21.05
C PRO A 16 1.62 -16.94 22.43
N VAL A 17 1.26 -16.20 23.48
CA VAL A 17 1.13 -16.71 24.86
C VAL A 17 -0.05 -16.03 25.53
N GLN A 18 -0.70 -16.73 26.47
CA GLN A 18 -1.88 -16.21 27.17
C GLN A 18 -1.62 -14.84 27.79
N GLY A 19 -2.44 -13.86 27.45
CA GLY A 19 -2.37 -12.50 27.99
C GLY A 19 -1.41 -11.56 27.25
N ALA A 20 -0.74 -12.02 26.19
CA ALA A 20 0.08 -11.16 25.34
C ALA A 20 -0.27 -11.37 23.86
N ALA A 21 -0.73 -10.30 23.21
CA ALA A 21 -1.17 -10.35 21.82
C ALA A 21 -0.53 -9.23 20.96
N PHE A 22 -0.29 -9.56 19.69
CA PHE A 22 -0.03 -8.62 18.61
C PHE A 22 -1.30 -8.43 17.79
N VAL A 23 -1.67 -7.16 17.57
CA VAL A 23 -2.83 -6.78 16.74
C VAL A 23 -2.36 -5.77 15.72
N SER A 24 -2.79 -5.96 14.46
CA SER A 24 -2.52 -5.01 13.38
C SER A 24 -3.74 -4.83 12.49
N LEU A 25 -3.90 -3.61 12.00
CA LEU A 25 -4.84 -3.21 10.95
C LEU A 25 -4.00 -2.50 9.89
N SER A 26 -3.36 -3.26 9.00
CA SER A 26 -2.49 -2.71 7.95
C SER A 26 -3.28 -2.52 6.66
N PRO A 27 -3.23 -1.36 6.00
CA PRO A 27 -3.78 -1.23 4.66
C PRO A 27 -2.86 -1.82 3.58
N GLU A 28 -1.61 -2.13 3.93
CA GLU A 28 -0.56 -2.48 2.98
C GLU A 28 -0.36 -4.00 2.89
N ARG A 29 -0.26 -4.47 1.65
CA ARG A 29 0.15 -5.82 1.27
C ARG A 29 1.65 -5.83 1.01
N LEU A 30 2.36 -6.68 1.75
CA LEU A 30 3.75 -7.01 1.42
C LEU A 30 3.84 -7.73 0.07
N CYS A 31 3.20 -8.90 -0.05
CA CYS A 31 3.05 -9.59 -1.33
C CYS A 31 1.87 -10.59 -1.28
N LYS A 32 1.44 -11.02 -2.46
CA LYS A 32 0.54 -12.16 -2.67
C LYS A 32 1.17 -13.01 -3.77
N VAL A 33 1.28 -14.30 -3.54
CA VAL A 33 1.83 -15.27 -4.51
C VAL A 33 0.74 -16.27 -4.86
N GLN A 34 0.49 -16.49 -6.15
CA GLN A 34 -0.39 -17.56 -6.64
C GLN A 34 0.28 -18.28 -7.80
N GLY A 35 0.69 -19.54 -7.58
CA GLY A 35 1.48 -20.27 -8.57
C GLY A 35 2.81 -19.57 -8.83
N ARG A 36 3.00 -19.07 -10.06
CA ARG A 36 4.19 -18.32 -10.49
C ARG A 36 3.96 -16.81 -10.58
N ASP A 37 2.78 -16.34 -10.22
CA ASP A 37 2.41 -14.94 -10.26
C ASP A 37 2.58 -14.31 -8.87
N LEU A 38 3.17 -13.12 -8.84
CA LEU A 38 3.39 -12.31 -7.64
C LEU A 38 2.74 -10.94 -7.81
N TRP A 39 1.99 -10.51 -6.80
CA TRP A 39 1.46 -9.15 -6.68
C TRP A 39 2.03 -8.51 -5.41
N THR A 40 2.55 -7.30 -5.55
CA THR A 40 2.98 -6.43 -4.44
C THR A 40 2.54 -5.01 -4.77
N GLU A 41 2.77 -4.07 -3.86
CA GLU A 41 2.35 -2.68 -4.00
C GLU A 41 3.39 -1.74 -3.43
N ALA A 42 3.61 -0.63 -4.14
CA ALA A 42 4.33 0.52 -3.62
C ALA A 42 3.30 1.45 -2.96
N VAL A 43 3.17 1.39 -1.63
CA VAL A 43 2.31 2.30 -0.88
C VAL A 43 3.20 3.32 -0.19
N ALA A 44 3.24 4.54 -0.75
CA ALA A 44 4.06 5.63 -0.26
C ALA A 44 3.54 6.98 -0.78
N GLY A 45 3.84 8.04 -0.02
CA GLY A 45 3.25 9.36 -0.21
C GLY A 45 1.94 9.48 0.58
N THR A 46 1.91 10.45 1.50
CA THR A 46 0.78 10.61 2.42
C THR A 46 0.23 12.02 2.31
N TRP A 47 -1.10 12.12 2.32
CA TRP A 47 -1.85 13.37 2.39
C TRP A 47 -2.88 13.29 3.50
N ALA A 48 -3.33 14.43 3.99
CA ALA A 48 -4.48 14.48 4.87
C ALA A 48 -5.76 14.17 4.07
N ILE A 49 -6.71 13.47 4.70
CA ILE A 49 -8.01 13.14 4.07
C ILE A 49 -8.77 14.40 3.61
N THR A 50 -8.61 15.51 4.31
CA THR A 50 -9.23 16.80 3.99
C THR A 50 -8.67 17.41 2.70
N GLU A 51 -7.41 17.16 2.35
CA GLU A 51 -6.84 17.62 1.09
C GLU A 51 -7.44 16.86 -0.09
N PHE A 52 -7.56 15.53 0.05
CA PHE A 52 -8.25 14.69 -0.93
C PHE A 52 -9.69 15.15 -1.14
N GLU A 53 -10.43 15.44 -0.07
CA GLU A 53 -11.82 15.88 -0.15
C GLU A 53 -11.97 17.27 -0.79
N LYS A 54 -10.95 18.13 -0.68
CA LYS A 54 -10.98 19.49 -1.23
C LYS A 54 -10.72 19.53 -2.74
N ILE A 55 -9.73 18.78 -3.22
CA ILE A 55 -9.27 18.90 -4.62
C ILE A 55 -9.43 17.62 -5.45
N GLY A 56 -9.76 16.50 -4.81
CA GLY A 56 -9.89 15.21 -5.48
C GLY A 56 -8.56 14.56 -5.83
N GLU A 57 -8.62 13.31 -6.29
CA GLU A 57 -7.46 12.45 -6.52
C GLU A 57 -6.49 13.01 -7.57
N ALA A 58 -7.00 13.32 -8.77
CA ALA A 58 -6.15 13.76 -9.88
C ALA A 58 -5.38 15.05 -9.55
N ALA A 59 -6.03 16.01 -8.89
CA ALA A 59 -5.38 17.25 -8.49
C ALA A 59 -4.38 17.04 -7.35
N LEU A 60 -4.63 16.10 -6.44
CA LEU A 60 -3.73 15.78 -5.33
C LEU A 60 -2.46 15.07 -5.81
N LEU A 61 -2.60 14.13 -6.76
CA LEU A 61 -1.47 13.51 -7.45
C LEU A 61 -0.66 14.54 -8.25
N ALA A 62 -1.33 15.49 -8.90
CA ALA A 62 -0.66 16.56 -9.65
C ALA A 62 0.03 17.61 -8.75
N SER A 63 -0.40 17.77 -7.49
CA SER A 63 0.05 18.87 -6.64
C SER A 63 1.35 18.62 -5.87
N SER A 64 1.77 17.36 -5.69
CA SER A 64 2.91 17.03 -4.83
C SER A 64 4.04 16.31 -5.56
N ALA A 65 4.99 17.10 -6.08
CA ALA A 65 6.24 16.57 -6.62
C ALA A 65 7.02 15.75 -5.58
N LYS A 66 6.94 16.13 -4.29
CA LYS A 66 7.58 15.42 -3.20
C LYS A 66 7.00 14.01 -3.04
N ASN A 67 5.69 13.89 -2.85
CA ASN A 67 5.06 12.59 -2.61
C ASN A 67 5.21 11.66 -3.82
N ASN A 68 5.14 12.20 -5.04
CA ASN A 68 5.38 11.43 -6.26
C ASN A 68 6.84 10.94 -6.34
N SER A 69 7.81 11.76 -5.93
CA SER A 69 9.22 11.34 -5.86
C SER A 69 9.44 10.24 -4.82
N GLU A 70 8.85 10.38 -3.63
CA GLU A 70 8.92 9.35 -2.59
C GLU A 70 8.28 8.03 -3.07
N HIS A 71 7.11 8.10 -3.70
CA HIS A 71 6.46 6.95 -4.31
C HIS A 71 7.33 6.29 -5.37
N GLN A 72 7.92 7.07 -6.29
CA GLN A 72 8.78 6.54 -7.35
C GLN A 72 10.01 5.82 -6.79
N HIS A 73 10.61 6.31 -5.71
CA HIS A 73 11.72 5.61 -5.06
C HIS A 73 11.32 4.22 -4.54
N VAL A 74 10.10 4.06 -4.01
CA VAL A 74 9.59 2.76 -3.56
C VAL A 74 9.31 1.84 -4.75
N VAL A 75 8.70 2.35 -5.83
CA VAL A 75 8.49 1.60 -7.07
C VAL A 75 9.81 1.10 -7.64
N ASP A 76 10.81 1.97 -7.77
CA ASP A 76 12.13 1.64 -8.30
C ASP A 76 12.82 0.58 -7.44
N TYR A 77 12.74 0.72 -6.11
CA TYR A 77 13.34 -0.23 -5.18
C TYR A 77 12.72 -1.63 -5.31
N ILE A 78 11.39 -1.73 -5.28
CA ILE A 78 10.68 -3.01 -5.41
C ILE A 78 10.94 -3.62 -6.79
N THR A 79 10.93 -2.83 -7.86
CA THR A 79 11.18 -3.30 -9.21
C THR A 79 12.58 -3.92 -9.31
N ARG A 80 13.62 -3.21 -8.85
CA ARG A 80 15.01 -3.72 -8.84
C ARG A 80 15.16 -4.99 -8.01
N LEU A 81 14.45 -5.10 -6.89
CA LEU A 81 14.46 -6.31 -6.07
C LEU A 81 13.90 -7.51 -6.86
N LEU A 82 12.81 -7.30 -7.58
CA LEU A 82 12.08 -8.35 -8.30
C LEU A 82 12.68 -8.72 -9.67
N GLU A 83 13.45 -7.82 -10.30
CA GLU A 83 14.11 -8.06 -11.59
C GLU A 83 14.95 -9.35 -11.58
N ASN A 84 15.58 -9.69 -10.46
CA ASN A 84 16.44 -10.86 -10.33
C ASN A 84 15.68 -12.20 -10.23
N VAL A 85 14.37 -12.15 -10.00
CA VAL A 85 13.55 -13.35 -9.72
C VAL A 85 12.29 -13.43 -10.59
N SER A 86 12.10 -12.48 -11.51
CA SER A 86 10.89 -12.35 -12.31
C SER A 86 11.23 -12.36 -13.80
N ASN A 87 10.45 -13.09 -14.61
CA ASN A 87 10.60 -13.07 -16.08
C ASN A 87 9.98 -11.82 -16.72
N HIS A 88 9.02 -11.21 -16.03
CA HIS A 88 8.30 -10.02 -16.49
C HIS A 88 7.77 -9.26 -15.27
N ILE A 89 7.86 -7.93 -15.31
CA ILE A 89 7.32 -7.03 -14.30
C ILE A 89 6.42 -6.02 -14.99
N LYS A 90 5.20 -5.85 -14.46
CA LYS A 90 4.26 -4.82 -14.88
C LYS A 90 3.98 -3.90 -13.69
N VAL A 91 4.34 -2.62 -13.84
CA VAL A 91 3.93 -1.56 -12.92
C VAL A 91 2.59 -0.99 -13.41
N CYS A 92 1.59 -0.93 -12.54
CA CYS A 92 0.27 -0.37 -12.85
C CYS A 92 0.21 1.14 -12.55
N ASP A 93 -0.86 1.79 -13.00
CA ASP A 93 -1.10 3.20 -12.70
C ASP A 93 -1.20 3.47 -11.19
N THR A 94 -0.72 4.64 -10.77
CA THR A 94 -0.77 5.09 -9.38
C THR A 94 -2.19 5.53 -9.00
N HIS A 95 -2.64 5.11 -7.81
CA HIS A 95 -3.93 5.47 -7.25
C HIS A 95 -3.80 5.88 -5.78
N ILE A 96 -4.72 6.71 -5.30
CA ILE A 96 -4.81 7.07 -3.89
C ILE A 96 -5.61 6.02 -3.11
N LEU A 97 -4.95 5.41 -2.14
CA LEU A 97 -5.61 4.55 -1.16
C LEU A 97 -6.27 5.41 -0.07
N LYS A 98 -7.55 5.75 -0.24
CA LYS A 98 -8.35 6.38 0.82
C LYS A 98 -8.59 5.37 1.96
N LEU A 99 -8.15 5.72 3.17
CA LEU A 99 -8.34 4.98 4.42
C LEU A 99 -9.47 5.56 5.25
#